data_AF-A0A1C6JYP7-F1
#
_entry.id   AF-A0A1C6JYP7-F1
#
_cell.length_a   1.000
_cell.length_b   1.000
_cell.length_c   1.000
_cell.angle_alpha   90.00
_cell.angle_beta   90.00
_cell.angle_gamma   90.00
#
_symmetry.space_group_name_H-M   'P 1'
#
loop_
_entity.id
_entity.type
_entity.pdbx_description
1 polymer ?
#
loop_
_entity_poly.entity_id
_entity_poly.type
_entity_poly.pdbx_seq_one_letter_code
_entity_poly.pdbx_strand_id
1 'polypeptide(L)'
;MAKLTEKQKRFVEEYLIDLNATQAAIRAGYSPDTAEQIGYQLLQKTSVSNEIDKAMAERSKRTGINADRVIMEIAKLAFVNADDVIDFKDATVKPEATREDLACIQSVKIKPNKFGIEREVTLADKKSNLELLGKHLGMFKDNLNLNIETSEKLDDIMSQIGGEGLEE
;
A
#
# COMPACT_ATOMS: atom_id res chain seq x y z
N MET A 1 18.80 9.54 -26.43
CA MET A 1 17.73 9.70 -25.41
C MET A 1 17.47 11.18 -25.21
N ALA A 2 16.23 11.64 -25.27
CA ALA A 2 15.90 13.04 -25.05
C ALA A 2 16.17 13.42 -23.59
N LYS A 3 16.95 14.49 -23.38
CA LYS A 3 17.31 14.99 -22.05
C LYS A 3 16.08 15.63 -21.39
N LEU A 4 15.74 15.22 -20.16
CA LEU A 4 14.63 15.82 -19.42
C LEU A 4 14.92 17.30 -19.14
N THR A 5 13.87 18.12 -19.23
CA THR A 5 13.91 19.51 -18.74
C THR A 5 13.95 19.55 -17.22
N GLU A 6 14.38 20.67 -16.63
CA GLU A 6 14.42 20.81 -15.17
C GLU A 6 13.04 20.63 -14.52
N LYS A 7 11.96 21.14 -15.14
CA LYS A 7 10.59 20.90 -14.66
C LYS A 7 10.18 19.43 -14.75
N GLN A 8 10.60 18.71 -15.79
CA GLN A 8 10.34 17.28 -15.90
C GLN A 8 11.10 16.46 -14.86
N LYS A 9 12.37 16.81 -14.58
CA LYS A 9 13.13 16.17 -13.50
C LYS A 9 12.47 16.40 -12.15
N ARG A 10 12.05 17.64 -11.87
CA ARG A 10 11.34 17.97 -10.64
C ARG A 10 10.03 17.19 -10.53
N PHE A 11 9.28 17.05 -11.63
CA PHE A 11 8.10 16.20 -11.66
C PHE A 11 8.40 14.75 -11.27
N VAL A 12 9.47 14.15 -11.80
CA VAL A 12 9.89 12.78 -11.43
C VAL A 12 10.17 12.69 -9.92
N GLU A 13 10.95 13.62 -9.37
CA GLU A 13 11.27 13.65 -7.94
C GLU A 13 10.01 13.75 -7.07
N GLU A 14 9.09 14.66 -7.42
CA GLU A 14 7.85 14.91 -6.69
C GLU A 14 6.84 13.76 -6.84
N TYR A 15 6.80 13.11 -8.01
CA TYR A 15 5.93 11.97 -8.27
C TYR A 15 6.32 10.77 -7.42
N LEU A 16 7.60 10.56 -7.19
CA LEU A 16 8.05 9.44 -6.36
C LEU A 16 7.75 9.62 -4.86
N ILE A 17 7.19 10.76 -4.42
CA ILE A 17 6.82 10.93 -3.01
C ILE A 17 5.54 10.16 -2.68
N ASP A 18 4.51 10.31 -3.51
CA ASP A 18 3.15 9.84 -3.25
C ASP A 18 2.51 9.11 -4.45
N LEU A 19 3.23 9.00 -5.57
CA LEU A 19 2.75 8.47 -6.84
C LEU A 19 1.49 9.19 -7.36
N ASN A 20 1.33 10.46 -7.00
CA ASN A 20 0.22 11.31 -7.44
C ASN A 20 0.69 12.27 -8.53
N ALA A 21 0.26 12.03 -9.77
CA ALA A 21 0.69 12.81 -10.94
C ALA A 21 0.26 14.30 -10.85
N THR A 22 -0.96 14.56 -10.42
CA THR A 22 -1.49 15.93 -10.31
C THR A 22 -0.71 16.72 -9.27
N GLN A 23 -0.51 16.15 -8.08
CA GLN A 23 0.23 16.82 -7.01
C GLN A 23 1.71 16.99 -7.37
N ALA A 24 2.30 16.00 -8.04
CA ALA A 24 3.67 16.11 -8.55
C ALA A 24 3.83 17.25 -9.56
N ALA A 25 2.86 17.44 -10.46
CA ALA A 25 2.88 18.54 -11.42
C ALA A 25 2.79 19.91 -10.72
N ILE A 26 1.92 20.05 -9.72
CA ILE A 26 1.83 21.29 -8.92
C ILE A 26 3.16 21.59 -8.24
N ARG A 27 3.73 20.61 -7.52
CA ARG A 27 5.01 20.77 -6.79
C ARG A 27 6.19 21.01 -7.73
N ALA A 28 6.13 20.50 -8.96
CA ALA A 28 7.11 20.78 -10.01
C ALA A 28 6.97 22.15 -10.68
N GLY A 29 5.99 22.96 -10.27
CA GLY A 29 5.79 24.33 -10.76
C GLY A 29 5.05 24.41 -12.09
N TYR A 30 4.17 23.45 -12.38
CA TYR A 30 3.14 23.58 -13.42
C TYR A 30 1.90 24.32 -12.86
N SER A 31 1.07 24.85 -13.76
CA SER A 31 -0.16 25.56 -13.36
C SER A 31 -1.09 24.58 -12.63
N PRO A 32 -1.61 24.95 -11.44
CA PRO A 32 -2.57 24.13 -10.72
C PRO A 32 -3.83 23.80 -11.52
N ASP A 33 -4.31 24.77 -12.31
CA ASP A 33 -5.54 24.65 -13.11
C ASP A 33 -5.43 23.60 -14.22
N THR A 34 -4.20 23.25 -14.61
CA THR A 34 -3.92 22.27 -15.68
C THR A 34 -3.06 21.10 -15.22
N ALA A 35 -2.82 21.00 -13.90
CA ALA A 35 -1.88 20.04 -13.34
C ALA A 35 -2.29 18.58 -13.56
N GLU A 36 -3.59 18.31 -13.59
CA GLU A 36 -4.12 16.97 -13.85
C GLU A 36 -3.79 16.50 -15.27
N GLN A 37 -4.13 17.32 -16.28
CA GLN A 37 -3.85 16.99 -17.68
C GLN A 37 -2.34 16.93 -17.94
N ILE A 38 -1.58 17.87 -17.36
CA ILE A 38 -0.12 17.89 -17.50
C ILE A 38 0.51 16.66 -16.84
N GLY A 39 0.08 16.29 -15.63
CA GLY A 39 0.57 15.11 -14.93
C GLY A 39 0.37 13.85 -15.75
N TYR A 40 -0.83 13.66 -16.31
CA TYR A 40 -1.14 12.55 -17.20
C TYR A 40 -0.25 12.54 -18.46
N GLN A 41 -0.11 13.69 -19.14
CA GLN A 41 0.75 13.80 -20.32
C GLN A 41 2.22 13.53 -20.01
N LEU A 42 2.70 13.94 -18.84
CA LEU A 42 4.08 13.70 -18.40
C LEU A 42 4.34 12.21 -18.19
N LEU A 43 3.40 11.48 -17.59
CA LEU A 43 3.51 10.02 -17.45
C LEU A 43 3.54 9.29 -18.79
N GLN A 44 2.83 9.78 -19.81
CA GLN A 44 2.84 9.19 -21.15
C GLN A 44 4.13 9.45 -21.94
N LYS A 45 4.93 10.44 -21.55
CA LYS A 45 6.20 10.72 -22.24
C LYS A 45 7.23 9.66 -21.88
N THR A 46 7.65 8.88 -22.88
CA THR A 46 8.63 7.79 -22.71
C THR A 46 9.90 8.22 -21.95
N SER A 47 10.40 9.44 -22.18
CA SER A 47 11.57 9.95 -21.46
C SER A 47 11.33 10.13 -19.96
N VAL A 48 10.13 10.57 -19.56
CA VAL A 48 9.76 10.78 -18.16
C VAL A 48 9.44 9.45 -17.52
N SER A 49 8.65 8.59 -18.18
CA SER A 49 8.34 7.23 -17.71
C SER A 49 9.61 6.44 -17.43
N ASN A 50 10.56 6.42 -18.37
CA ASN A 50 11.82 5.69 -18.19
C ASN A 50 12.64 6.20 -16.98
N GLU A 51 12.61 7.51 -16.70
CA GLU A 51 13.33 8.06 -15.55
C GLU A 51 12.62 7.72 -14.22
N ILE A 52 11.28 7.70 -14.22
CA ILE A 52 10.48 7.21 -13.09
C ILE A 52 10.81 5.74 -12.81
N ASP A 53 10.78 4.89 -13.83
CA ASP A 53 11.07 3.45 -13.70
C ASP A 53 12.48 3.21 -13.15
N LYS A 54 13.46 3.95 -13.67
CA LYS A 54 14.84 3.90 -13.19
C LYS A 54 14.93 4.32 -11.73
N ALA A 55 14.32 5.45 -11.37
CA ALA A 55 14.37 5.97 -10.00
C ALA A 55 13.61 5.07 -9.01
N MET A 56 12.50 4.44 -9.43
CA MET A 56 11.81 3.41 -8.65
C MET A 56 12.69 2.18 -8.44
N ALA A 57 13.37 1.71 -9.48
CA ALA A 57 14.28 0.58 -9.40
C ALA A 57 15.48 0.87 -8.47
N GLU A 58 16.07 2.07 -8.57
CA GLU A 58 17.15 2.52 -7.69
C GLU A 58 16.69 2.62 -6.23
N ARG A 59 15.50 3.16 -6.00
CA ARG A 59 14.90 3.20 -4.66
C ARG A 59 14.70 1.79 -4.11
N SER A 60 14.14 0.89 -4.90
CA SER A 60 13.91 -0.50 -4.50
C SER A 60 15.23 -1.22 -4.19
N LYS A 61 16.28 -1.00 -4.99
CA LYS A 61 17.63 -1.52 -4.71
C LYS A 61 18.20 -0.98 -3.42
N ARG A 62 18.05 0.33 -3.17
CA ARG A 62 18.60 1.00 -1.97
C ARG A 62 17.88 0.59 -0.69
N THR A 63 16.56 0.43 -0.73
CA THR A 63 15.77 0.06 0.45
C THR A 63 15.64 -1.45 0.63
N GLY A 64 15.83 -2.24 -0.43
CA GLY A 64 15.50 -3.66 -0.45
C GLY A 64 13.99 -3.93 -0.34
N ILE A 65 13.15 -2.91 -0.53
CA ILE A 65 11.69 -3.00 -0.39
C ILE A 65 11.06 -2.93 -1.77
N ASN A 66 10.23 -3.93 -2.10
CA ASN A 66 9.33 -3.97 -3.24
C ASN A 66 8.06 -4.74 -2.87
N ALA A 67 7.08 -4.79 -3.77
CA ALA A 67 5.80 -5.45 -3.53
C ALA A 67 6.00 -6.91 -3.09
N ASP A 68 6.83 -7.68 -3.80
CA ASP A 68 7.10 -9.08 -3.48
C ASP A 68 7.69 -9.26 -2.08
N ARG A 69 8.64 -8.41 -1.69
CA ARG A 69 9.25 -8.44 -0.36
C ARG A 69 8.24 -8.11 0.72
N VAL A 70 7.38 -7.11 0.51
CA VAL A 70 6.31 -6.77 1.46
C VAL A 70 5.33 -7.93 1.61
N ILE A 71 4.88 -8.53 0.51
CA ILE A 71 3.98 -9.69 0.53
C ILE A 71 4.62 -10.87 1.27
N MET A 72 5.89 -11.17 0.98
CA MET A 72 6.62 -12.26 1.64
C MET A 72 6.76 -12.02 3.16
N GLU A 73 7.02 -10.80 3.60
CA GLU A 73 7.10 -10.49 5.03
C GLU A 73 5.73 -10.55 5.71
N ILE A 74 4.66 -10.05 5.07
CA ILE A 74 3.28 -10.21 5.59
C ILE A 74 2.92 -11.71 5.68
N ALA A 75 3.30 -12.51 4.69
CA ALA A 75 3.07 -13.96 4.70
C ALA A 75 3.79 -14.65 5.87
N LYS A 76 5.04 -14.28 6.18
CA LYS A 76 5.74 -14.80 7.37
C LYS A 76 4.96 -14.52 8.65
N LEU A 77 4.52 -13.27 8.83
CA LEU A 77 3.71 -12.89 10.01
C LEU A 77 2.36 -13.62 10.06
N ALA A 78 1.72 -13.84 8.90
CA ALA A 78 0.44 -14.54 8.80
C ALA A 78 0.56 -16.05 9.06
N PHE A 79 1.65 -16.67 8.63
CA PHE A 79 1.79 -18.12 8.63
C PHE A 79 2.71 -18.68 9.72
N VAL A 80 3.35 -17.82 10.52
CA VAL A 80 4.12 -18.26 11.69
C VAL A 80 3.30 -19.20 12.56
N ASN A 81 3.91 -20.31 12.95
CA ASN A 81 3.32 -21.27 13.87
C ASN A 81 3.87 -21.01 15.27
N ALA A 82 2.97 -20.87 16.24
CA ALA A 82 3.38 -20.55 17.61
C ALA A 82 4.21 -21.67 18.24
N ASP A 83 3.99 -22.93 17.87
CA ASP A 83 4.80 -24.05 18.37
C ASP A 83 6.24 -23.99 17.84
N ASP A 84 6.50 -23.36 16.70
CA ASP A 84 7.88 -23.22 16.20
C ASP A 84 8.66 -22.13 16.97
N VAL A 85 7.97 -21.31 17.79
CA VAL A 85 8.54 -20.14 18.47
C VAL A 85 8.48 -20.23 20.00
N ILE A 86 7.40 -20.78 20.56
CA ILE A 86 7.07 -20.68 21.97
C ILE A 86 7.09 -22.07 22.62
N ASP A 87 7.81 -22.22 23.73
CA ASP A 87 7.63 -23.35 24.62
C ASP A 87 6.37 -23.12 25.47
N PHE A 88 5.31 -23.88 25.17
CA PHE A 88 4.03 -23.78 25.87
C PHE A 88 4.06 -24.25 27.33
N LYS A 89 5.14 -24.90 27.80
CA LYS A 89 5.26 -25.32 29.19
C LYS A 89 5.52 -24.15 30.13
N ASP A 90 6.31 -23.18 29.69
CA ASP A 90 6.76 -22.05 30.52
C ASP A 90 6.61 -20.68 29.85
N ALA A 91 6.01 -20.64 28.66
CA ALA A 91 5.79 -19.46 27.83
C ALA A 91 7.10 -18.70 27.54
N THR A 92 8.16 -19.44 27.21
CA THR A 92 9.44 -18.89 26.76
C THR A 92 9.63 -19.06 25.26
N VAL A 93 10.61 -18.34 24.71
CA VAL A 93 10.98 -18.46 23.30
C VAL A 93 11.93 -19.66 23.15
N LYS A 94 11.64 -20.55 22.20
CA LYS A 94 12.47 -21.73 21.92
C LYS A 94 13.85 -21.31 21.41
N PRO A 95 14.96 -21.88 21.93
CA PRO A 95 16.30 -21.53 21.49
C PRO A 95 16.59 -21.93 20.03
N GLU A 96 15.86 -22.91 19.50
CA GLU A 96 15.91 -23.36 18.11
C GLU A 96 15.07 -22.51 17.14
N ALA A 97 14.27 -21.56 17.64
CA ALA A 97 13.44 -20.71 16.80
C ALA A 97 14.30 -19.90 15.82
N THR A 98 13.90 -19.89 14.55
CA THR A 98 14.69 -19.22 13.52
C THR A 98 14.60 -17.70 13.66
N ARG A 99 15.60 -16.99 13.12
CA ARG A 99 15.56 -15.51 13.09
C ARG A 99 14.31 -14.97 12.40
N GLU A 100 13.76 -15.69 11.44
CA GLU A 100 12.55 -15.28 10.72
C GLU A 100 11.31 -15.42 11.62
N ASP A 101 11.19 -16.52 12.36
CA ASP A 101 10.05 -16.72 13.25
C ASP A 101 10.11 -15.80 14.47
N LEU A 102 11.31 -15.53 14.99
CA LEU A 102 11.54 -14.56 16.06
C LEU A 102 11.11 -13.14 15.66
N ALA A 103 11.25 -12.77 14.38
CA ALA A 103 10.80 -11.47 13.87
C ALA A 103 9.27 -11.30 13.94
N CYS A 104 8.53 -12.40 14.12
CA CYS A 104 7.08 -12.39 14.28
C CYS A 104 6.65 -12.13 15.73
N ILE A 105 7.57 -12.05 16.70
CA ILE A 105 7.23 -11.72 18.09
C ILE A 105 6.85 -10.23 18.19
N GLN A 106 5.62 -9.97 18.60
CA GLN A 106 5.09 -8.63 18.82
C GLN A 106 5.51 -8.07 20.18
N SER A 107 5.45 -8.88 21.24
CA SER A 107 5.85 -8.46 22.58
C SER A 107 6.22 -9.63 23.48
N VAL A 108 7.08 -9.37 24.46
CA VAL A 108 7.39 -10.28 25.57
C VAL A 108 7.18 -9.51 26.87
N LYS A 109 6.31 -10.02 27.74
CA LYS A 109 6.06 -9.45 29.08
C LYS A 109 6.47 -10.44 30.15
N ILE A 110 7.18 -9.95 31.15
CA ILE A 110 7.63 -10.73 32.30
C ILE A 110 7.19 -9.97 33.55
N LYS A 111 6.32 -10.56 34.36
CA LYS A 111 5.80 -9.94 35.59
C LYS A 111 6.03 -10.86 36.79
N PRO A 112 6.69 -10.38 37.86
CA PRO A 112 6.74 -11.12 39.11
C PRO A 112 5.35 -11.13 39.76
N ASN A 113 4.91 -12.29 40.25
CA ASN A 113 3.66 -12.46 40.98
C ASN A 113 3.92 -13.19 42.32
N LYS A 114 2.88 -13.33 43.16
CA LYS A 114 3.00 -13.97 44.48
C LYS A 114 3.43 -15.45 44.42
N PHE A 115 3.34 -16.09 43.25
CA PHE A 115 3.60 -17.51 43.03
C PHE A 115 4.82 -17.78 42.13
N GLY A 116 5.55 -16.73 41.71
CA GLY A 116 6.67 -16.85 40.78
C GLY A 116 6.70 -15.74 39.73
N ILE A 117 6.94 -16.12 38.47
CA ILE A 117 7.08 -15.21 37.33
C ILE A 117 6.04 -15.58 36.28
N GLU A 118 5.18 -14.63 35.92
CA GLU A 118 4.25 -14.72 34.81
C GLU A 118 4.94 -14.24 33.53
N ARG A 119 4.86 -15.05 32.47
CA ARG A 119 5.42 -14.74 31.15
C ARG A 119 4.30 -14.74 30.12
N GLU A 120 4.34 -13.75 29.22
CA GLU A 120 3.43 -13.64 28.09
C GLU A 120 4.27 -13.34 26.85
N VAL A 121 4.17 -14.20 25.83
CA VAL A 121 4.76 -13.99 24.51
C VAL A 121 3.63 -13.79 23.52
N THR A 122 3.60 -12.63 22.88
CA THR A 122 2.59 -12.28 21.88
C THR A 122 3.25 -12.31 20.49
N LEU A 123 2.64 -13.04 19.55
CA LEU A 123 3.03 -13.02 18.14
C LEU A 123 2.23 -11.96 17.38
N ALA A 124 2.72 -11.59 16.19
CA ALA A 124 2.05 -10.66 15.29
C ALA A 124 0.60 -11.10 14.98
N ASP A 125 -0.27 -10.13 14.74
CA ASP A 125 -1.68 -10.41 14.46
C ASP A 125 -1.86 -11.15 13.14
N LYS A 126 -2.13 -12.45 13.25
CA LYS A 126 -2.38 -13.34 12.12
C LYS A 126 -3.59 -12.90 11.28
N LYS A 127 -4.65 -12.42 11.92
CA LYS A 127 -5.90 -12.07 11.22
C LYS A 127 -5.69 -10.91 10.27
N SER A 128 -5.12 -9.80 10.78
CA SER A 128 -4.88 -8.60 9.95
C SER A 128 -3.93 -8.90 8.79
N ASN A 129 -2.89 -9.70 9.02
CA ASN A 129 -1.96 -10.08 7.95
C ASN A 129 -2.62 -10.94 6.87
N LEU A 130 -3.44 -11.93 7.25
CA LEU A 130 -4.22 -12.73 6.29
C LEU A 130 -5.24 -11.88 5.52
N GLU A 131 -5.85 -10.88 6.17
CA GLU A 131 -6.76 -9.95 5.50
C GLU A 131 -6.03 -9.12 4.45
N LEU A 132 -4.84 -8.59 4.77
CA LEU A 132 -4.01 -7.84 3.80
C LEU A 132 -3.64 -8.70 2.59
N LEU A 133 -3.24 -9.97 2.81
CA LEU A 133 -2.94 -10.91 1.73
C LEU A 133 -4.18 -11.23 0.89
N GLY A 134 -5.31 -11.50 1.53
CA GLY A 134 -6.57 -11.77 0.82
C GLY A 134 -7.06 -10.56 0.03
N LYS A 135 -6.88 -9.34 0.54
CA LYS A 135 -7.15 -8.09 -0.20
C LYS A 135 -6.23 -7.96 -1.42
N HIS A 136 -4.94 -8.23 -1.27
CA HIS A 136 -3.98 -8.22 -2.37
C HIS A 136 -4.33 -9.25 -3.47
N LEU A 137 -4.86 -10.42 -3.08
CA LEU A 137 -5.33 -11.46 -4.00
C LEU A 137 -6.74 -11.20 -4.58
N GLY A 138 -7.41 -10.13 -4.18
CA GLY A 138 -8.78 -9.83 -4.62
C GLY A 138 -9.85 -10.80 -4.09
N MET A 139 -9.58 -11.48 -2.96
CA MET A 139 -10.51 -12.45 -2.37
C MET A 139 -11.73 -11.80 -1.71
N PHE A 140 -11.59 -10.53 -1.28
CA PHE A 140 -12.66 -9.77 -0.66
C PHE A 140 -13.26 -8.79 -1.67
N LYS A 141 -14.58 -8.79 -1.78
CA LYS A 141 -15.31 -7.78 -2.56
C LYS A 141 -15.84 -6.74 -1.60
N ASP A 142 -15.45 -5.49 -1.80
CA ASP A 142 -16.06 -4.36 -1.11
C ASP A 142 -17.40 -4.07 -1.77
N ASN A 143 -18.50 -4.45 -1.11
CA ASN A 143 -19.83 -4.04 -1.53
C ASN A 143 -20.02 -2.57 -1.15
N LEU A 144 -19.68 -1.67 -2.06
CA LEU A 144 -19.95 -0.24 -1.92
C LEU A 144 -21.46 0.00 -2.08
N ASN A 145 -22.18 0.07 -0.96
CA ASN A 145 -23.54 0.61 -0.93
C ASN A 145 -23.46 2.14 -1.05
N LEU A 146 -23.35 2.63 -2.29
CA LEU A 146 -23.50 4.05 -2.58
C LEU A 146 -24.98 4.41 -2.51
N ASN A 147 -25.42 4.98 -1.38
CA ASN A 147 -26.64 5.77 -1.35
C ASN A 147 -26.36 7.07 -2.09
N ILE A 148 -26.56 7.05 -3.41
CA ILE A 148 -26.61 8.26 -4.20
C ILE A 148 -27.95 8.91 -3.86
N GLU A 149 -27.95 9.85 -2.91
CA GLU A 149 -29.01 10.85 -2.87
C GLU A 149 -28.86 11.66 -4.16
N THR A 150 -29.75 11.41 -5.11
CA THR A 150 -29.85 12.17 -6.35
C THR A 150 -30.08 13.63 -5.97
N SER A 151 -29.02 14.43 -6.01
CA SER A 151 -29.17 15.90 -6.00
C SER A 151 -29.82 16.30 -7.32
N GLU A 152 -30.64 17.35 -7.33
CA GLU A 152 -31.30 17.89 -8.54
C GLU A 152 -30.33 18.08 -9.73
N LYS A 153 -29.05 18.32 -9.46
CA LYS A 153 -27.99 18.42 -10.49
C LYS A 153 -27.73 17.14 -11.28
N LEU A 154 -27.95 15.96 -10.67
CA LEU A 154 -27.80 14.65 -11.33
C LEU A 154 -28.99 14.38 -12.26
N ASP A 155 -30.19 14.82 -11.88
CA ASP A 155 -31.40 14.73 -12.72
C ASP A 155 -31.32 15.69 -13.92
N ASP A 156 -30.77 16.89 -13.73
CA ASP A 156 -30.47 17.83 -14.81
C ASP A 156 -29.42 17.27 -15.79
N ILE A 157 -28.39 16.58 -15.29
CA ILE A 157 -27.38 15.94 -16.14
C ILE A 157 -27.98 14.73 -16.89
N MET A 158 -28.79 13.91 -16.22
CA MET A 158 -29.46 12.76 -16.83
C MET A 158 -30.47 13.17 -17.90
N SER A 159 -31.22 14.26 -17.68
CA SER A 159 -32.16 14.81 -18.66
C SER A 159 -31.44 15.47 -19.85
N GLN A 160 -30.24 16.03 -19.65
CA GLN A 160 -29.41 16.57 -20.74
C GLN A 160 -28.71 15.48 -21.57
N ILE A 161 -28.41 14.32 -20.97
CA ILE A 161 -27.78 13.18 -21.67
C ILE A 161 -28.82 12.29 -22.35
N GLY A 162 -30.06 12.24 -21.82
CA GLY A 162 -31.20 11.53 -22.40
C GLY A 162 -31.91 12.33 -23.50
N GLY A 163 -31.23 12.51 -24.63
CA GLY A 163 -31.85 13.00 -25.85
C GLY A 163 -32.91 12.03 -26.38
N GLU A 164 -33.99 12.63 -26.90
CA GLU A 164 -35.01 12.02 -27.75
C GLU A 164 -34.50 10.85 -28.59
N GLY A 165 -35.17 9.71 -28.48
CA GLY A 165 -34.96 8.59 -29.39
C GLY A 165 -35.25 7.25 -28.74
N LEU A 166 -36.52 6.85 -28.73
CA LEU A 166 -37.04 5.61 -29.30
C LEU A 166 -38.54 5.53 -28.93
N GLU A 167 -39.36 6.32 -29.64
CA GLU A 167 -40.72 5.88 -29.96
C GLU A 167 -40.61 4.93 -31.15
N GLU A 168 -40.64 3.62 -30.87
CA GLU A 168 -41.43 2.56 -31.53
C GLU A 168 -41.02 1.18 -30.99
#